data_AF-A0A1D2J5V5-F1
#
_entry.id   AF-A0A1D2J5V5-F1
#
_cell.length_a   1.000
_cell.length_b   1.000
_cell.length_c   1.000
_cell.angle_alpha   90.00
_cell.angle_beta   90.00
_cell.angle_gamma   90.00
#
_symmetry.space_group_name_H-M   'P 1'
#
loop_
_entity.id
_entity.type
_entity.pdbx_description
1 polymer ?
#
loop_
_entity_poly.entity_id
_entity_poly.type
_entity_poly.pdbx_seq_one_letter_code
_entity_poly.pdbx_strand_id
1 'polypeptide(L)'
;MADLKSHPTDPAPADDQQQTQAQQRDQQDQQTSIPLTEKPTARIHLPRVTIKYCTQCKWMLRAAYFAQELLSTFSTALGEVSLVPATGGVFTVAILHESNVDFSTEETVLWDRKTQGGFPEVKQLKALVRNVVDPSRDLGHIDRALAEQRSREGISVSGAEEKGGRGELTQTQKQTESTTAEAGVCEDCE
;
A
#
# COMPACT_ATOMS: atom_id res chain seq x y z
N MET A 1 -65.70 14.90 78.39
CA MET A 1 -66.20 15.09 77.01
C MET A 1 -65.02 14.87 76.09
N ALA A 2 -65.14 13.88 75.22
CA ALA A 2 -64.06 13.27 74.45
C ALA A 2 -63.60 14.16 73.30
N ASP A 3 -62.31 14.13 72.98
CA ASP A 3 -61.86 14.37 71.60
C ASP A 3 -60.56 13.62 71.32
N LEU A 4 -60.64 12.67 70.38
CA LEU A 4 -59.54 11.91 69.82
C LEU A 4 -58.64 12.84 68.99
N LYS A 5 -57.34 12.88 69.30
CA LYS A 5 -56.33 13.48 68.43
C LYS A 5 -56.07 12.57 67.23
N SER A 6 -56.48 13.02 66.04
CA SER A 6 -56.05 12.49 64.75
C SER A 6 -54.70 13.10 64.35
N HIS A 7 -53.76 12.23 63.94
CA HIS A 7 -52.55 12.64 63.24
C HIS A 7 -52.84 12.77 61.74
N PRO A 8 -52.44 13.87 61.07
CA PRO A 8 -52.40 13.94 59.62
C PRO A 8 -51.04 13.45 59.10
N THR A 9 -51.11 12.57 58.10
CA THR A 9 -50.01 12.11 57.25
C THR A 9 -49.79 13.15 56.15
N ASP A 10 -48.61 13.76 56.07
CA ASP A 10 -48.20 14.60 54.94
C ASP A 10 -47.63 13.72 53.80
N PRO A 11 -48.01 13.93 52.53
CA PRO A 11 -47.25 13.41 51.39
C PRO A 11 -46.12 14.37 51.02
N ALA A 12 -44.92 13.81 50.78
CA ALA A 12 -43.73 14.53 50.32
C ALA A 12 -43.88 15.08 48.88
N PRO A 13 -43.17 16.18 48.51
CA PRO A 13 -43.27 16.80 47.20
C PRO A 13 -42.41 16.08 46.15
N ALA A 14 -42.96 15.92 44.95
CA ALA A 14 -42.40 15.16 43.83
C ALA A 14 -41.95 16.06 42.65
N ASP A 15 -41.19 17.14 42.92
CA ASP A 15 -40.91 18.18 41.89
C ASP A 15 -39.41 18.37 41.54
N ASP A 16 -38.47 17.70 42.21
CA ASP A 16 -37.02 17.97 42.02
C ASP A 16 -36.36 17.08 40.93
N GLN A 17 -37.05 16.02 40.49
CA GLN A 17 -36.49 15.04 39.54
C GLN A 17 -36.66 15.41 38.06
N GLN A 18 -37.54 16.36 37.72
CA GLN A 18 -37.79 16.72 36.32
C GLN A 18 -36.82 17.77 35.78
N GLN A 19 -36.28 18.66 36.62
CA GLN A 19 -35.31 19.67 36.18
C GLN A 19 -33.93 19.07 35.82
N THR A 20 -33.55 17.95 36.46
CA THR A 20 -32.26 17.27 36.23
C THR A 20 -32.19 16.56 34.87
N GLN A 21 -33.31 16.04 34.34
CA GLN A 21 -33.30 15.29 33.08
C GLN A 21 -33.21 16.18 31.84
N ALA A 22 -33.83 17.36 31.85
CA ALA A 22 -33.75 18.31 30.72
C ALA A 22 -32.33 18.87 30.57
N GLN A 23 -31.69 19.24 31.68
CA GLN A 23 -30.31 19.72 31.71
C GLN A 23 -29.28 18.65 31.32
N GLN A 24 -29.59 17.37 31.58
CA GLN A 24 -28.75 16.24 31.14
C GLN A 24 -28.86 16.00 29.63
N ARG A 25 -30.04 16.20 29.02
CA ARG A 25 -30.24 16.03 27.57
C ARG A 25 -29.51 17.11 26.76
N ASP A 26 -29.54 18.36 27.22
CA ASP A 26 -28.84 19.48 26.57
C ASP A 26 -27.30 19.35 26.66
N GLN A 27 -26.78 18.67 27.69
CA GLN A 27 -25.35 18.35 27.80
C GLN A 27 -24.94 17.15 26.93
N GLN A 28 -25.84 16.19 26.72
CA GLN A 28 -25.58 15.01 25.91
C GLN A 28 -25.55 15.32 24.40
N ASP A 29 -26.35 16.30 23.96
CA ASP A 29 -26.36 16.79 22.57
C ASP A 29 -25.08 17.59 22.21
N GLN A 30 -24.41 18.21 23.20
CA GLN A 30 -23.15 18.93 22.96
C GLN A 30 -21.92 18.02 22.86
N GLN A 31 -22.03 16.74 23.23
CA GLN A 31 -20.89 15.82 23.30
C GLN A 31 -20.76 14.86 22.09
N THR A 32 -21.65 14.98 21.10
CA THR A 32 -21.72 14.08 19.92
C THR A 32 -21.32 14.71 18.59
N SER A 33 -20.91 15.98 18.54
CA SER A 33 -20.46 16.60 17.30
C SER A 33 -19.01 16.25 16.98
N ILE A 34 -18.78 15.22 16.17
CA ILE A 34 -17.50 15.01 15.49
C ILE A 34 -17.34 16.14 14.46
N PRO A 35 -16.31 17.02 14.56
CA PRO A 35 -16.11 18.06 13.56
C PRO A 35 -15.73 17.44 12.21
N LEU A 36 -16.65 17.50 11.24
CA LEU A 36 -16.52 16.94 9.89
C LEU A 36 -15.62 17.77 8.95
N THR A 37 -14.63 18.51 9.45
CA THR A 37 -13.95 19.55 8.63
C THR A 37 -12.43 19.61 8.79
N GLU A 38 -11.79 18.60 9.38
CA GLU A 38 -10.33 18.48 9.26
C GLU A 38 -9.99 17.51 8.13
N LYS A 39 -9.38 18.06 7.07
CA LYS A 39 -8.83 17.27 5.96
C LYS A 39 -7.75 16.35 6.55
N PRO A 40 -7.90 15.01 6.48
CA PRO A 40 -6.94 14.11 7.10
C PRO A 40 -5.56 14.34 6.47
N THR A 41 -4.62 14.86 7.25
CA THR A 41 -3.22 14.91 6.84
C THR A 41 -2.63 13.54 7.14
N ALA A 42 -2.73 12.63 6.18
CA ALA A 42 -2.18 11.29 6.33
C ALA A 42 -0.65 11.38 6.47
N ARG A 43 -0.10 10.90 7.59
CA ARG A 43 1.34 10.71 7.73
C ARG A 43 1.73 9.42 7.01
N ILE A 44 2.58 9.53 6.00
CA ILE A 44 3.12 8.39 5.25
C ILE A 44 4.54 8.13 5.75
N HIS A 45 4.86 6.87 6.04
CA HIS A 45 6.23 6.47 6.37
C HIS A 45 6.94 5.99 5.10
N LEU A 46 7.97 6.71 4.69
CA LEU A 46 8.80 6.33 3.55
C LEU A 46 9.89 5.33 3.99
N PRO A 47 10.31 4.41 3.10
CA PRO A 47 9.73 4.10 1.79
C PRO A 47 8.39 3.38 1.92
N ARG A 48 7.39 3.78 1.13
CA ARG A 48 6.05 3.18 1.12
C ARG A 48 5.86 2.32 -0.11
N VAL A 49 5.61 1.02 0.07
CA VAL A 49 5.19 0.15 -1.03
C VAL A 49 3.67 0.13 -1.13
N THR A 50 3.12 0.30 -2.32
CA THR A 50 1.68 0.22 -2.59
C THR A 50 1.41 -0.96 -3.52
N ILE A 51 0.59 -1.90 -3.08
CA ILE A 51 0.08 -3.03 -3.87
C ILE A 51 -1.39 -2.77 -4.18
N LYS A 52 -1.67 -2.36 -5.42
CA LYS A 52 -3.04 -2.16 -5.90
C LYS A 52 -3.52 -3.44 -6.56
N TYR A 53 -4.67 -3.97 -6.15
CA TYR A 53 -5.14 -5.29 -6.57
C TYR A 53 -6.63 -5.30 -6.92
N CYS A 54 -7.00 -6.13 -7.90
CA CYS A 54 -8.40 -6.34 -8.26
C CYS A 54 -9.12 -7.17 -7.19
N THR A 55 -10.21 -6.63 -6.64
CA THR A 55 -11.04 -7.34 -5.66
C THR A 55 -11.93 -8.40 -6.31
N GLN A 56 -12.42 -8.15 -7.53
CA GLN A 56 -13.25 -9.09 -8.30
C GLN A 56 -12.49 -10.38 -8.64
N CYS A 57 -11.20 -10.24 -8.98
CA CYS A 57 -10.33 -11.38 -9.28
C CYS A 57 -9.84 -12.15 -8.05
N LYS A 58 -10.30 -11.77 -6.83
CA LYS A 58 -9.92 -12.40 -5.56
C LYS A 58 -8.40 -12.39 -5.29
N TRP A 59 -7.66 -11.41 -5.80
CA TRP A 59 -6.20 -11.33 -5.64
C TRP A 59 -5.74 -10.75 -4.30
N MET A 60 -6.65 -10.46 -3.37
CA MET A 60 -6.32 -9.96 -2.04
C MET A 60 -5.29 -10.86 -1.31
N LEU A 61 -5.48 -12.19 -1.35
CA LEU A 61 -4.57 -13.12 -0.67
C LEU A 61 -3.16 -13.08 -1.26
N ARG A 62 -3.06 -12.95 -2.58
CA ARG A 62 -1.77 -12.80 -3.27
C ARG A 62 -1.10 -11.47 -2.90
N ALA A 63 -1.86 -10.38 -2.88
CA ALA A 63 -1.36 -9.07 -2.47
C ALA A 63 -0.86 -9.08 -1.01
N ALA A 64 -1.63 -9.68 -0.10
CA ALA A 64 -1.26 -9.82 1.30
C ALA A 64 -0.01 -10.70 1.49
N TYR A 65 0.13 -11.77 0.71
CA TYR A 65 1.33 -12.60 0.72
C TYR A 65 2.59 -11.80 0.34
N PHE A 66 2.55 -11.04 -0.76
CA PHE A 66 3.69 -10.18 -1.12
C PHE A 66 3.99 -9.13 -0.06
N ALA A 67 2.97 -8.52 0.54
CA ALA A 67 3.18 -7.57 1.63
C ALA A 67 3.93 -8.22 2.82
N GLN A 68 3.55 -9.44 3.22
CA GLN A 68 4.23 -10.19 4.28
C GLN A 68 5.68 -10.53 3.91
N GLU A 69 5.91 -10.98 2.68
CA GLU A 69 7.26 -11.28 2.17
C GLU A 69 8.17 -10.04 2.18
N LEU A 70 7.63 -8.86 1.85
CA LEU A 70 8.39 -7.61 1.87
C LEU A 70 8.67 -7.15 3.30
N LEU A 71 7.65 -7.09 4.16
CA LEU A 71 7.81 -6.67 5.55
C LEU A 71 8.75 -7.59 6.34
N SER A 72 8.70 -8.90 6.11
CA SER A 72 9.62 -9.86 6.75
C SER A 72 11.07 -9.71 6.26
N THR A 73 11.28 -9.35 4.99
CA THR A 73 12.63 -9.22 4.40
C THR A 73 13.29 -7.89 4.77
N PHE A 74 12.54 -6.79 4.66
CA PHE A 74 13.08 -5.44 4.82
C PHE A 74 12.89 -4.88 6.23
N SER A 75 11.96 -5.43 7.03
CA SER A 75 11.70 -5.00 8.40
C SER A 75 11.58 -3.47 8.48
N THR A 76 12.40 -2.82 9.29
CA THR A 76 12.41 -1.37 9.50
C THR A 76 12.98 -0.54 8.34
N ALA A 77 13.51 -1.17 7.29
CA ALA A 77 13.95 -0.46 6.10
C ALA A 77 12.77 -0.02 5.20
N LEU A 78 11.59 -0.59 5.38
CA LEU A 78 10.35 -0.08 4.80
C LEU A 78 9.58 0.69 5.86
N GLY A 79 9.01 1.83 5.47
CA GLY A 79 8.13 2.59 6.35
C GLY A 79 6.76 1.91 6.46
N GLU A 80 6.16 1.54 5.33
CA GLU A 80 4.89 0.83 5.32
C GLU A 80 4.65 0.07 4.00
N VAL A 81 3.72 -0.90 4.04
CA VAL A 81 3.16 -1.55 2.86
C VAL A 81 1.65 -1.35 2.87
N SER A 82 1.12 -0.76 1.79
CA SER A 82 -0.30 -0.46 1.62
C SER A 82 -0.95 -1.42 0.64
N LEU A 83 -2.10 -1.98 1.01
CA LEU A 83 -2.96 -2.77 0.13
C LEU A 83 -4.12 -1.90 -0.33
N VAL A 84 -4.21 -1.65 -1.64
CA VAL A 84 -5.23 -0.76 -2.22
C VAL A 84 -6.20 -1.59 -3.08
N PRO A 85 -7.45 -1.78 -2.64
CA PRO A 85 -8.47 -2.46 -3.45
C PRO A 85 -8.83 -1.64 -4.68
N ALA A 86 -8.98 -2.31 -5.81
CA ALA A 86 -9.37 -1.74 -7.09
C ALA A 86 -10.17 -2.76 -7.92
N THR A 87 -10.56 -2.39 -9.13
CA THR A 87 -11.29 -3.23 -10.10
C THR A 87 -10.56 -3.29 -11.44
N GLY A 88 -11.08 -4.04 -12.42
CA GLY A 88 -10.57 -4.04 -13.79
C GLY A 88 -9.27 -4.82 -13.99
N GLY A 89 -9.09 -5.90 -13.21
CA GLY A 89 -7.95 -6.80 -13.35
C GLY A 89 -6.59 -6.13 -13.12
N VAL A 90 -6.54 -5.12 -12.25
CA VAL A 90 -5.29 -4.43 -11.94
C VAL A 90 -4.49 -5.21 -10.90
N PHE A 91 -3.19 -5.33 -11.14
CA PHE A 91 -2.23 -5.74 -10.12
C PHE A 91 -0.93 -4.97 -10.36
N THR A 92 -0.69 -3.95 -9.53
CA THR A 92 0.50 -3.10 -9.64
C THR A 92 1.18 -2.97 -8.30
N VAL A 93 2.51 -3.01 -8.30
CA VAL A 93 3.34 -2.72 -7.14
C VAL A 93 4.16 -1.47 -7.46
N ALA A 94 4.00 -0.43 -6.65
CA ALA A 94 4.76 0.81 -6.74
C ALA A 94 5.44 1.12 -5.41
N ILE A 95 6.52 1.88 -5.44
CA ILE A 95 7.21 2.35 -4.25
C ILE A 95 7.34 3.87 -4.30
N LEU A 96 6.86 4.52 -3.25
CA LEU A 96 7.06 5.94 -3.00
C LEU A 96 8.30 6.08 -2.11
N HIS A 97 9.30 6.84 -2.56
CA HIS A 97 10.58 7.02 -1.88
C HIS A 97 11.10 8.45 -2.03
N GLU A 98 12.09 8.82 -1.23
CA GLU A 98 12.78 10.10 -1.38
C GLU A 98 13.68 10.07 -2.64
N SER A 99 13.75 11.19 -3.33
CA SER A 99 14.65 11.39 -4.47
C SER A 99 16.09 11.57 -3.99
N ASN A 100 17.04 11.04 -4.77
CA ASN A 100 18.47 11.16 -4.47
C ASN A 100 19.08 12.49 -4.95
N VAL A 101 18.32 13.31 -5.68
CA VAL A 101 18.81 14.54 -6.34
C VAL A 101 18.24 15.79 -5.69
N ASP A 102 16.97 15.72 -5.30
CA ASP A 102 16.27 16.76 -4.57
C ASP A 102 15.51 16.12 -3.40
N PHE A 103 15.26 16.84 -2.31
CA PHE A 103 14.48 16.34 -1.16
C PHE A 103 12.98 16.17 -1.49
N SER A 104 12.67 15.83 -2.75
CA SER A 104 11.33 15.54 -3.25
C SER A 104 11.01 14.06 -3.05
N THR A 105 9.75 13.69 -3.29
CA THR A 105 9.28 12.31 -3.22
C THR A 105 8.93 11.85 -4.64
N GLU A 106 9.42 10.67 -5.01
CA GLU A 106 9.19 10.03 -6.31
C GLU A 106 8.45 8.71 -6.14
N GLU A 107 7.57 8.38 -7.08
CA GLU A 107 6.91 7.08 -7.18
C GLU A 107 7.50 6.28 -8.34
N THR A 108 8.06 5.11 -8.02
CA THR A 108 8.59 4.15 -9.00
C THR A 108 7.67 2.95 -9.10
N VAL A 109 7.21 2.61 -10.31
CA VAL A 109 6.47 1.37 -10.56
C VAL A 109 7.46 0.19 -10.60
N LEU A 110 7.36 -0.70 -9.62
CA LEU A 110 8.19 -1.91 -9.55
C LEU A 110 7.59 -3.05 -10.37
N TRP A 111 6.26 -3.15 -10.40
CA TRP A 111 5.57 -4.16 -11.19
C TRP A 111 4.22 -3.71 -11.70
N ASP A 112 3.92 -4.00 -12.97
CA ASP A 112 2.56 -3.98 -13.52
C ASP A 112 2.27 -5.28 -14.27
N ARG A 113 1.20 -5.96 -13.85
CA ARG A 113 0.74 -7.22 -14.45
C ARG A 113 0.45 -7.10 -15.94
N LYS A 114 -0.11 -5.98 -16.38
CA LYS A 114 -0.50 -5.80 -17.80
C LYS A 114 0.73 -5.68 -18.70
N THR A 115 1.77 -4.99 -18.23
CA THR A 115 2.98 -4.74 -19.04
C THR A 115 4.01 -5.86 -18.92
N GLN A 116 4.05 -6.58 -17.80
CA GLN A 116 5.02 -7.65 -17.53
C GLN A 116 4.45 -9.07 -17.61
N GLY A 117 3.21 -9.22 -18.07
CA GLY A 117 2.67 -10.54 -18.42
C GLY A 117 2.44 -11.48 -17.24
N GLY A 118 1.91 -10.97 -16.12
CA GLY A 118 1.53 -11.81 -14.98
C GLY A 118 1.93 -11.23 -13.61
N PHE A 119 2.07 -12.10 -12.62
CA PHE A 119 2.47 -11.72 -11.27
C PHE A 119 3.99 -11.84 -11.10
N PRO A 120 4.62 -10.98 -10.27
CA PRO A 120 6.04 -11.10 -10.03
C PRO A 120 6.35 -12.38 -9.25
N GLU A 121 7.53 -12.96 -9.49
CA GLU A 121 8.08 -13.88 -8.50
C GLU A 121 8.50 -13.12 -7.25
N VAL A 122 8.37 -13.75 -6.07
CA VAL A 122 8.72 -13.15 -4.79
C VAL A 122 10.18 -12.68 -4.76
N LYS A 123 11.09 -13.49 -5.32
CA LYS A 123 12.52 -13.18 -5.41
C LYS A 123 12.77 -11.93 -6.24
N GLN A 124 12.12 -11.85 -7.40
CA GLN A 124 12.20 -10.71 -8.31
C GLN A 124 11.66 -9.45 -7.63
N LEU A 125 10.50 -9.53 -6.97
CA LEU A 125 9.92 -8.40 -6.28
C LEU A 125 10.82 -7.88 -5.15
N LYS A 126 11.42 -8.78 -4.36
CA LYS A 126 12.40 -8.41 -3.31
C LYS A 126 13.62 -7.71 -3.93
N ALA A 127 14.16 -8.22 -5.03
CA ALA A 127 15.29 -7.57 -5.70
C ALA A 127 14.92 -6.16 -6.22
N LEU A 128 13.73 -6.00 -6.81
CA LEU A 128 13.24 -4.69 -7.29
C LEU A 128 13.09 -3.68 -6.15
N VAL A 129 12.51 -4.08 -5.02
CA VAL A 129 12.40 -3.21 -3.84
C VAL A 129 13.79 -2.87 -3.28
N ARG A 130 14.69 -3.86 -3.18
CA ARG A 130 16.07 -3.65 -2.70
C ARG A 130 16.81 -2.63 -3.55
N ASN A 131 16.68 -2.70 -4.87
CA ASN A 131 17.34 -1.76 -5.78
C ASN A 131 16.91 -0.30 -5.58
N VAL A 132 15.75 -0.05 -4.98
CA VAL A 132 15.27 1.30 -4.64
C VAL A 132 15.66 1.69 -3.22
N VAL A 133 15.45 0.80 -2.25
CA VAL A 133 15.58 1.11 -0.82
C VAL A 133 17.03 1.03 -0.32
N ASP A 134 17.76 0.00 -0.73
CA ASP A 134 19.14 -0.23 -0.31
C ASP A 134 19.89 -1.01 -1.40
N PRO A 135 20.39 -0.33 -2.45
CA PRO A 135 21.06 -0.97 -3.58
C PRO A 135 22.27 -1.80 -3.16
N SER A 136 22.90 -1.44 -2.04
CA SER A 136 24.14 -2.04 -1.53
C SER A 136 23.91 -3.34 -0.75
N ARG A 137 22.67 -3.62 -0.34
CA ARG A 137 22.32 -4.82 0.43
C ARG A 137 22.30 -6.08 -0.42
N ASP A 138 23.07 -7.07 -0.01
CA ASP A 138 23.04 -8.42 -0.56
C ASP A 138 21.83 -9.21 -0.04
N LEU A 139 20.99 -9.72 -0.93
CA LEU A 139 19.86 -10.62 -0.60
C LEU A 139 20.27 -12.11 -0.62
N GLY A 140 21.57 -12.39 -0.77
CA GLY A 140 22.18 -13.70 -0.64
C GLY A 140 21.71 -14.68 -1.72
N HIS A 141 20.91 -15.68 -1.33
CA HIS A 141 20.42 -16.70 -2.27
C HIS A 141 19.47 -16.15 -3.34
N ILE A 142 18.81 -15.02 -3.07
CA ILE A 142 17.90 -14.38 -4.02
C ILE A 142 18.71 -13.83 -5.20
N ASP A 143 19.75 -13.05 -4.93
CA ASP A 143 20.55 -12.41 -5.98
C ASP A 143 21.31 -13.44 -6.83
N ARG A 144 21.83 -14.51 -6.20
CA ARG A 144 22.44 -15.64 -6.94
C ARG A 144 21.43 -16.36 -7.83
N ALA A 145 20.24 -16.67 -7.32
CA ALA A 145 19.21 -17.34 -8.11
C ALA A 145 18.77 -16.51 -9.32
N LEU A 146 18.64 -15.18 -9.15
CA LEU A 146 18.29 -14.27 -10.25
C LEU A 146 19.43 -14.16 -11.28
N ALA A 147 20.69 -14.14 -10.85
CA ALA A 147 21.84 -14.15 -11.77
C ALA A 147 21.93 -15.47 -12.58
N GLU A 148 21.63 -16.60 -11.93
CA GLU A 148 21.55 -17.90 -12.62
C GLU A 148 20.37 -17.96 -13.61
N GLN A 149 19.19 -17.44 -13.24
CA GLN A 149 18.04 -17.36 -14.17
C GLN A 149 18.40 -16.53 -15.41
N ARG A 150 18.99 -15.34 -15.22
CA ARG A 150 19.42 -14.46 -16.32
C ARG A 150 20.44 -15.10 -17.26
N SER A 151 21.40 -15.85 -16.71
CA SER A 151 22.42 -16.54 -17.53
C SER A 151 21.84 -17.71 -18.31
N ARG A 152 20.82 -18.40 -17.80
CA ARG A 152 20.08 -19.46 -18.52
C ARG A 152 19.17 -18.92 -19.62
N GLU A 153 18.60 -17.73 -19.40
CA GLU A 153 17.70 -17.05 -20.36
C GLU A 153 18.47 -16.31 -21.47
N GLY A 154 19.81 -16.29 -21.44
CA GLY A 154 20.63 -15.71 -22.51
C GLY A 154 20.54 -14.18 -22.63
N ILE A 155 20.11 -13.48 -21.58
CA ILE A 155 20.01 -12.02 -21.57
C ILE A 155 21.38 -11.43 -21.19
N SER A 156 22.19 -11.13 -22.20
CA SER A 156 23.44 -10.38 -22.06
C SER A 156 23.16 -8.89 -21.87
N VAL A 157 22.97 -8.44 -20.63
CA VAL A 157 23.13 -7.01 -20.32
C VAL A 157 24.62 -6.73 -20.24
N SER A 158 25.15 -6.16 -21.31
CA SER A 158 26.52 -5.62 -21.36
C SER A 158 26.61 -4.43 -20.41
N GLY A 159 27.19 -4.66 -19.23
CA GLY A 159 27.70 -3.60 -18.39
C GLY A 159 28.85 -2.92 -19.14
N ALA A 160 28.64 -1.67 -19.53
CA ALA A 160 29.66 -0.81 -20.10
C ALA A 160 30.70 -0.46 -19.02
N GLU A 161 31.89 -1.05 -19.13
CA GLU A 161 33.13 -0.40 -18.70
C GLU A 161 33.75 0.28 -19.92
N GLU A 162 33.80 1.62 -19.90
CA GLU A 162 34.50 2.41 -20.90
C GLU A 162 36.03 2.23 -20.75
N LYS A 163 36.66 1.62 -21.77
CA LYS A 163 37.98 2.06 -22.25
C LYS A 163 38.01 2.02 -23.77
N GLY A 164 38.39 3.16 -24.35
CA GLY A 164 38.24 3.50 -25.75
C GLY A 164 39.00 2.62 -26.75
N GLY A 165 38.47 2.60 -27.98
CA GLY A 165 39.08 1.97 -29.13
C GLY A 165 38.21 2.16 -30.37
N ARG A 166 38.59 3.13 -31.20
CA ARG A 166 37.98 3.53 -32.49
C ARG A 166 37.91 2.34 -33.47
N GLY A 167 36.74 2.06 -34.04
CA GLY A 167 36.58 1.06 -35.10
C GLY A 167 35.17 0.95 -35.70
N GLU A 168 35.01 1.62 -36.84
CA GLU A 168 34.19 1.31 -38.03
C GLU A 168 32.77 0.72 -37.94
N LEU A 169 31.88 1.41 -38.67
CA LEU A 169 30.45 1.14 -38.90
C LEU A 169 30.21 -0.13 -39.73
N THR A 170 29.34 -1.02 -39.24
CA THR A 170 28.52 -1.87 -40.13
C THR A 170 27.11 -1.99 -39.57
N GLN A 171 26.17 -1.42 -40.32
CA GLN A 171 24.75 -1.33 -40.02
C GLN A 171 24.08 -2.66 -40.40
N THR A 172 23.58 -3.41 -39.42
CA THR A 172 22.62 -4.49 -39.65
C THR A 172 21.39 -4.21 -38.81
N GLN A 173 20.39 -3.60 -39.42
CA GLN A 173 19.06 -3.44 -38.86
C GLN A 173 18.38 -4.81 -38.81
N LYS A 174 18.20 -5.35 -37.61
CA LYS A 174 17.20 -6.38 -37.37
C LYS A 174 16.05 -5.72 -36.62
N GLN A 175 14.98 -5.44 -37.36
CA GLN A 175 13.69 -5.04 -36.84
C GLN A 175 13.24 -6.10 -35.82
N THR A 176 13.25 -5.77 -34.54
CA THR A 176 12.42 -6.44 -33.56
C THR A 176 11.11 -5.67 -33.53
N GLU A 177 10.11 -6.23 -34.20
CA GLU A 177 8.73 -5.78 -34.13
C GLU A 177 8.35 -5.60 -32.67
N SER A 178 8.07 -4.35 -32.32
CA SER A 178 7.31 -4.01 -31.12
C SER A 178 5.93 -4.61 -31.31
N THR A 179 5.72 -5.82 -30.79
CA THR A 179 4.38 -6.26 -30.49
C THR A 179 3.84 -5.31 -29.44
N THR A 180 2.98 -4.40 -29.89
CA THR A 180 2.00 -3.73 -29.04
C THR A 180 1.42 -4.81 -28.14
N ALA A 181 1.79 -4.79 -26.86
CA ALA A 181 1.15 -5.59 -25.84
C ALA A 181 -0.30 -5.11 -25.79
N GLU A 182 -1.17 -5.79 -26.55
CA GLU A 182 -2.60 -5.62 -26.41
C GLU A 182 -2.91 -5.82 -24.94
N ALA A 183 -3.54 -4.82 -24.35
CA ALA A 183 -3.98 -4.83 -22.97
C ALA A 183 -4.98 -5.98 -22.80
N GLY A 184 -4.45 -7.18 -22.54
CA GLY A 184 -5.23 -8.38 -22.37
C GLY A 184 -6.28 -8.14 -21.31
N VAL A 185 -7.54 -8.31 -21.72
CA VAL A 185 -8.67 -8.35 -20.80
C VAL A 185 -8.32 -9.37 -19.71
N CYS A 186 -8.52 -8.98 -18.46
CA CYS A 186 -8.29 -9.88 -17.35
C CYS A 186 -9.36 -10.98 -17.36
N GLU A 187 -8.96 -12.22 -17.64
CA GLU A 187 -9.87 -13.37 -17.66
C GLU A 187 -10.50 -13.66 -16.28
N ASP A 188 -9.81 -13.30 -15.20
CA ASP A 188 -10.32 -13.47 -13.83
C ASP A 188 -11.34 -12.39 -13.38
N CYS A 189 -11.76 -11.48 -14.27
CA CYS A 189 -12.54 -10.28 -13.92
C CYS A 189 -14.02 -10.39 -14.34
N GLU A 190 -14.61 -11.57 -14.19
CA GLU A 190 -16.03 -11.88 -14.46
C GLU A 190 -16.88 -11.95 -13.18
#